data_AF-D1L6E3-F1
#
_entry.id   AF-D1L6E3-F1
#
_cell.length_a   1.000
_cell.length_b   1.000
_cell.length_c   1.000
_cell.angle_alpha   90.00
_cell.angle_beta   90.00
_cell.angle_gamma   90.00
#
_symmetry.space_group_name_H-M   'P 1'
#
loop_
_entity.id
_entity.type
_entity.pdbx_description
1 polymer ?
#
loop_
_entity_poly.entity_id
_entity_poly.type
_entity_poly.pdbx_seq_one_letter_code
_entity_poly.pdbx_strand_id
1 'polypeptide(L)'
;SWYQEMSKLKAKFEALQRTQRHLLGEDLGPLSVKELQQLEKQLECSLSQARQRKTQLMMEQVEELRRKERQLGEINRQLKHKLDSEGGSSSNNYRAMQQITWAAGTVIDDGAAAYHVQQQHQQQQHNHSAAMDCEPTPA
;
A
#
# COMPACT_ATOMS: atom_id res chain seq x y z
N SER A 1 18.84 34.68 -25.73
CA SER A 1 19.91 33.80 -26.24
C SER A 1 19.73 32.43 -25.62
N TRP A 2 19.63 31.37 -26.43
CA TRP A 2 19.39 29.98 -26.02
C TRP A 2 20.35 29.49 -24.92
N TYR A 3 21.63 29.88 -24.98
CA TYR A 3 22.62 29.56 -23.95
C TYR A 3 22.24 30.05 -22.55
N GLN A 4 21.62 31.22 -22.46
CA GLN A 4 21.20 31.81 -21.20
C GLN A 4 19.99 31.07 -20.61
N GLU A 5 19.08 30.59 -21.45
CA GLU A 5 17.96 29.75 -21.01
C GLU A 5 18.44 28.38 -20.55
N MET A 6 19.35 27.75 -21.29
CA MET A 6 19.96 26.48 -20.90
C MET A 6 20.69 26.60 -19.56
N SER A 7 21.44 27.68 -19.34
CA SER A 7 22.12 27.94 -18.07
C SER A 7 21.15 28.10 -16.91
N LYS A 8 20.04 28.83 -17.12
CA LYS A 8 18.97 28.98 -16.12
C LYS A 8 18.31 27.64 -15.79
N LEU A 9 18.04 26.81 -16.79
CA LEU A 9 17.43 25.50 -16.60
C LEU A 9 18.36 24.56 -15.84
N LYS A 10 19.65 24.52 -16.20
CA LYS A 10 20.66 23.72 -15.51
C LYS A 10 20.78 24.10 -14.03
N ALA A 11 20.84 25.39 -13.73
CA ALA A 11 20.88 25.87 -12.34
C ALA A 11 19.64 25.43 -11.52
N LYS A 12 18.44 25.46 -12.12
CA LYS A 12 17.22 24.96 -11.48
C LYS A 12 17.26 23.46 -11.22
N PHE A 13 17.74 22.69 -12.20
CA PHE A 13 17.89 21.24 -12.06
C PHE A 13 18.87 20.87 -10.93
N GLU A 14 20.05 21.50 -10.90
CA GLU A 14 21.05 21.25 -9.86
C GLU A 14 20.54 21.65 -8.47
N ALA A 15 19.79 22.75 -8.36
CA ALA A 15 19.15 23.13 -7.10
C ALA A 15 18.11 22.10 -6.65
N LEU A 16 17.27 21.60 -7.57
CA LEU A 16 16.27 20.58 -7.28
C LEU A 16 16.92 19.26 -6.84
N GLN A 17 17.95 18.81 -7.56
CA GLN A 17 18.68 17.58 -7.22
C GLN A 17 19.37 17.69 -5.86
N ARG A 18 19.90 18.88 -5.52
CA ARG A 18 20.47 19.13 -4.18
C ARG A 18 19.40 19.01 -3.09
N THR A 19 18.24 19.64 -3.29
CA THR A 19 17.11 19.52 -2.35
C THR A 19 16.65 18.06 -2.21
N GLN A 20 16.60 17.28 -3.29
CA GLN A 20 16.26 15.86 -3.23
C GLN A 20 17.23 15.07 -2.35
N ARG A 21 18.55 15.27 -2.53
CA ARG A 21 19.57 14.63 -1.70
C ARG A 21 19.39 14.96 -0.23
N HIS A 22 19.16 16.22 0.11
CA HIS A 22 18.87 16.61 1.50
C HIS A 22 17.63 15.90 2.05
N LEU A 23 16.52 15.82 1.28
CA LEU A 23 15.31 15.10 1.69
C LEU A 23 15.53 13.59 1.89
N LEU A 24 16.54 13.02 1.22
CA LEU A 24 16.97 11.63 1.39
C LEU A 24 17.99 11.45 2.53
N GLY A 25 18.39 12.53 3.22
CA GLY A 25 19.39 12.51 4.28
C GLY A 25 20.84 12.53 3.78
N GLU A 26 21.04 12.83 2.50
CA GLU A 26 22.36 12.94 1.87
C GLU A 26 22.87 14.38 1.85
N ASP A 27 24.19 14.56 1.76
CA ASP A 27 24.86 15.88 1.64
C ASP A 27 24.41 16.93 2.67
N LEU A 28 24.20 16.50 3.91
CA LEU A 28 23.71 17.37 4.99
C LEU A 28 24.77 18.33 5.55
N GLY A 29 26.06 18.05 5.32
CA GLY A 29 27.18 18.82 5.88
C GLY A 29 27.15 20.34 5.64
N PRO A 30 26.69 20.83 4.47
CA PRO A 30 26.56 22.27 4.22
C PRO A 30 25.38 22.97 4.91
N LEU A 31 24.46 22.24 5.53
CA LEU A 31 23.29 22.83 6.18
C LEU A 31 23.64 23.31 7.60
N SER A 32 23.11 24.47 7.97
CA SER A 32 23.13 24.92 9.36
C SER A 32 22.18 24.11 10.24
N VAL A 33 22.37 24.16 11.56
CA VAL A 33 21.47 23.50 12.53
C VAL A 33 20.01 23.93 12.34
N LYS A 34 19.77 25.21 12.04
CA LYS A 34 18.42 25.73 11.80
C LYS A 34 17.79 25.15 10.53
N GLU A 35 18.58 24.98 9.48
CA GLU A 35 18.10 24.37 8.22
C GLU A 35 17.83 22.88 8.40
N LEU A 36 18.66 22.17 9.17
CA LEU A 36 18.44 20.77 9.52
C LEU A 36 17.14 20.57 10.32
N GLN A 37 16.90 21.41 11.33
CA GLN A 37 15.65 21.38 12.11
C GLN A 37 14.42 21.64 11.22
N GLN A 38 14.54 22.55 10.26
CA GLN A 38 13.46 22.82 9.31
C GLN A 38 13.22 21.64 8.37
N LEU A 39 14.28 20.99 7.90
CA LEU A 39 14.22 19.80 7.07
C LEU A 39 13.58 18.63 7.80
N GLU A 40 14.00 18.37 9.04
CA GLU A 40 13.43 17.36 9.93
C GLU A 40 11.92 17.58 10.11
N LYS A 41 11.51 18.78 10.50
CA LYS A 41 10.10 19.14 10.65
C LYS A 41 9.30 18.93 9.36
N GLN A 42 9.88 19.27 8.21
CA GLN A 42 9.23 19.05 6.92
C GLN A 42 9.00 17.55 6.66
N LEU A 43 10.02 16.72 6.88
CA LEU A 43 9.94 15.27 6.70
C LEU A 43 8.93 14.64 7.67
N GLU A 44 8.94 15.05 8.94
CA GLU A 44 7.97 14.59 9.95
C GLU A 44 6.53 14.93 9.56
N CYS A 45 6.27 16.18 9.15
CA CYS A 45 4.94 16.58 8.69
C CYS A 45 4.47 15.76 7.48
N SER A 46 5.33 15.61 6.46
CA SER A 46 4.99 14.82 5.26
C SER A 46 4.77 13.34 5.57
N LEU A 47 5.59 12.76 6.44
CA LEU A 47 5.45 11.37 6.89
C LEU A 47 4.15 11.15 7.66
N SER A 48 3.82 12.08 8.57
CA SER A 48 2.56 12.06 9.32
C SER A 48 1.35 12.11 8.38
N GLN A 49 1.35 13.03 7.41
CA GLN A 49 0.28 13.14 6.41
C GLN A 49 0.15 11.86 5.56
N ALA A 50 1.28 11.28 5.11
CA ALA A 50 1.28 10.05 4.33
C ALA A 50 0.69 8.87 5.13
N ARG A 51 1.08 8.73 6.41
CA ARG A 51 0.54 7.70 7.32
C ARG A 51 -0.95 7.90 7.58
N GLN A 52 -1.38 9.14 7.84
CA GLN A 52 -2.79 9.47 8.03
C GLN A 52 -3.61 9.10 6.79
N ARG A 53 -3.15 9.48 5.59
CA ARG A 53 -3.83 9.15 4.34
C ARG A 53 -3.89 7.64 4.10
N LYS A 54 -2.79 6.92 4.34
CA LYS A 54 -2.78 5.45 4.24
C LYS A 54 -3.80 4.81 5.18
N THR A 55 -3.84 5.27 6.43
CA THR A 55 -4.78 4.74 7.43
C THR A 55 -6.22 5.03 7.03
N GLN A 56 -6.51 6.24 6.56
CA GLN A 56 -7.84 6.62 6.08
C GLN A 56 -8.30 5.71 4.94
N LEU A 57 -7.47 5.50 3.91
CA LEU A 57 -7.79 4.61 2.79
C LEU A 57 -8.02 3.15 3.25
N MET A 58 -7.23 2.67 4.22
CA MET A 58 -7.44 1.32 4.78
C MET A 58 -8.76 1.21 5.54
N MET A 59 -9.15 2.23 6.31
CA MET A 59 -10.44 2.25 7.00
C MET A 59 -11.61 2.26 6.01
N GLU A 60 -11.53 3.08 4.96
CA GLU A 60 -12.52 3.12 3.88
C GLU A 60 -12.68 1.75 3.21
N GLN A 61 -11.56 1.06 2.94
CA GLN A 61 -11.58 -0.29 2.37
C GLN A 61 -12.24 -1.32 3.30
N VAL A 62 -11.99 -1.23 4.61
CA VAL A 62 -12.64 -2.10 5.61
C VAL A 62 -14.15 -1.85 5.65
N GLU A 63 -14.58 -0.59 5.62
CA GLU A 63 -16.00 -0.22 5.62
C GLU A 63 -16.71 -0.69 4.35
N GLU A 64 -16.06 -0.53 3.20
CA GLU A 64 -16.53 -1.05 1.91
C GLU A 64 -16.77 -2.56 1.95
N LEU A 65 -15.78 -3.32 2.44
CA LEU A 65 -15.89 -4.78 2.56
C LEU A 65 -17.00 -5.18 3.53
N ARG A 66 -17.10 -4.53 4.68
CA ARG A 66 -18.19 -4.79 5.65
C ARG A 66 -19.57 -4.52 5.07
N ARG A 67 -19.71 -3.51 4.22
CA ARG A 67 -21.00 -3.24 3.53
C ARG A 67 -21.32 -4.33 2.52
N LYS A 68 -20.33 -4.75 1.71
CA LYS A 68 -20.49 -5.86 0.77
C LYS A 68 -20.86 -7.16 1.48
N GLU A 69 -20.20 -7.46 2.59
CA GLU A 69 -20.51 -8.62 3.44
C GLU A 69 -21.97 -8.61 3.91
N ARG A 70 -22.45 -7.48 4.44
CA ARG A 70 -23.86 -7.35 4.86
C ARG A 70 -24.83 -7.54 3.68
N GLN A 71 -24.55 -6.91 2.55
CA GLN A 71 -25.40 -7.00 1.35
C GLN A 71 -25.48 -8.44 0.84
N LEU A 72 -24.33 -9.11 0.70
CA LEU A 72 -24.27 -10.51 0.26
C LEU A 72 -24.93 -11.45 1.28
N GLY A 73 -24.74 -11.19 2.58
CA GLY A 73 -25.39 -11.94 3.65
C GLY A 73 -26.92 -11.85 3.58
N GLU A 74 -27.45 -10.67 3.27
CA GLU A 74 -28.89 -10.46 3.09
C GLU A 74 -29.44 -11.16 1.84
N ILE A 75 -28.76 -11.01 0.69
CA ILE A 75 -29.11 -11.72 -0.54
C ILE A 75 -29.09 -13.24 -0.32
N ASN A 76 -28.06 -13.77 0.35
CA ASN A 76 -27.94 -15.19 0.64
C ASN A 76 -29.08 -15.69 1.56
N ARG A 77 -29.48 -14.89 2.55
CA ARG A 77 -30.63 -15.20 3.43
C ARG A 77 -31.94 -15.27 2.63
N GLN A 78 -32.17 -14.31 1.74
CA GLN A 78 -33.37 -14.29 0.88
C GLN A 78 -33.39 -15.49 -0.07
N LEU A 79 -32.25 -15.84 -0.69
CA LEU A 79 -32.14 -17.01 -1.56
C LEU A 79 -32.39 -18.31 -0.80
N LYS A 80 -31.83 -18.47 0.40
CA LYS A 80 -32.11 -19.63 1.28
C LYS A 80 -33.59 -19.75 1.60
N HIS A 81 -34.25 -18.65 1.95
CA HIS A 81 -35.68 -18.65 2.25
C HIS A 81 -36.52 -19.09 1.03
N LYS A 82 -36.22 -18.56 -0.16
CA LYS A 82 -36.88 -18.96 -1.41
C LYS A 82 -36.68 -20.46 -1.69
N LEU A 83 -35.44 -20.94 -1.58
CA LEU A 83 -35.08 -22.33 -1.81
C LEU A 83 -35.82 -23.29 -0.85
N ASP A 84 -35.91 -22.92 0.43
CA ASP A 84 -36.60 -23.69 1.45
C ASP A 84 -38.13 -23.67 1.22
N SER A 85 -38.68 -22.59 0.64
CA SER A 85 -40.11 -22.47 0.30
C SER A 85 -40.53 -23.18 -0.99
N GLU A 86 -39.63 -23.32 -1.98
CA GLU A 86 -39.95 -23.86 -3.31
C GLU A 86 -39.58 -25.35 -3.50
N GLY A 87 -38.82 -25.99 -2.60
CA GLY A 87 -38.32 -27.35 -2.86
C GLY A 87 -37.83 -28.14 -1.63
N GLY A 88 -38.75 -28.53 -0.74
CA GLY A 88 -38.46 -29.27 0.49
C GLY A 88 -37.93 -30.71 0.34
N SER A 89 -37.65 -31.23 -0.86
CA SER A 89 -37.14 -32.62 -1.01
C SER A 89 -36.04 -32.85 -2.05
N SER A 90 -35.85 -31.98 -3.05
CA SER A 90 -34.75 -32.12 -4.05
C SER A 90 -33.54 -31.21 -3.81
N SER A 91 -33.62 -30.29 -2.85
CA SER A 91 -32.66 -29.18 -2.68
C SER A 91 -31.40 -29.51 -1.86
N ASN A 92 -31.45 -30.51 -0.98
CA ASN A 92 -30.36 -30.83 -0.04
C ASN A 92 -29.03 -31.20 -0.72
N ASN A 93 -29.06 -31.80 -1.91
CA ASN A 93 -27.85 -32.24 -2.63
C ASN A 93 -27.03 -31.05 -3.16
N TYR A 94 -27.69 -30.01 -3.69
CA TYR A 94 -27.02 -28.84 -4.26
C TYR A 94 -26.41 -27.91 -3.18
N ARG A 95 -27.00 -27.89 -1.97
CA ARG A 95 -26.53 -27.09 -0.84
C ARG A 95 -25.25 -27.64 -0.21
N ALA A 96 -25.15 -28.97 -0.08
CA ALA A 96 -23.93 -29.63 0.39
C ALA A 96 -22.75 -29.41 -0.56
N MET A 97 -23.01 -29.46 -1.88
CA MET A 97 -22.00 -29.25 -2.91
C MET A 97 -21.48 -27.80 -2.94
N GLN A 98 -22.34 -26.79 -2.78
CA GLN A 98 -21.92 -25.38 -2.71
C GLN A 98 -21.08 -25.06 -1.46
N GLN A 99 -21.38 -25.67 -0.31
CA GLN A 99 -20.63 -25.44 0.93
C GLN A 99 -19.18 -25.92 0.80
N ILE A 100 -18.96 -27.01 0.06
CA ILE A 100 -17.63 -27.54 -0.25
C ILE A 100 -16.87 -26.57 -1.17
N THR A 101 -17.51 -26.03 -2.20
CA THR A 101 -16.89 -25.07 -3.13
C THR A 101 -16.50 -23.75 -2.47
N TRP A 102 -17.32 -23.20 -1.55
CA TRP A 102 -16.98 -21.98 -0.81
C TRP A 102 -15.92 -22.20 0.26
N ALA A 103 -15.85 -23.38 0.87
CA ALA A 103 -14.81 -23.76 1.81
C ALA A 103 -13.47 -24.07 1.13
N ALA A 104 -13.50 -24.54 -0.12
CA ALA A 104 -12.34 -24.80 -0.96
C ALA A 104 -12.06 -23.59 -1.87
N GLY A 105 -11.46 -22.53 -1.32
CA GLY A 105 -11.09 -21.30 -2.06
C GLY A 105 -10.00 -21.48 -3.13
N THR A 106 -10.11 -22.45 -4.03
CA THR A 106 -9.12 -22.71 -5.07
C THR A 106 -9.77 -23.12 -6.40
N VAL A 107 -9.32 -22.45 -7.45
CA VAL A 107 -9.35 -22.77 -8.89
C VAL A 107 -10.66 -22.58 -9.68
N ILE A 108 -11.00 -21.32 -10.03
CA ILE A 108 -11.16 -20.92 -11.45
C ILE A 108 -10.67 -19.46 -11.60
N ASP A 109 -9.52 -19.33 -12.28
CA ASP A 109 -8.94 -18.18 -13.00
C ASP A 109 -9.06 -16.75 -12.40
N ASP A 110 -8.06 -16.35 -11.61
CA ASP A 110 -7.64 -14.94 -11.44
C ASP A 110 -6.12 -14.87 -11.11
N GLY A 111 -5.34 -15.67 -11.84
CA GLY A 111 -3.93 -15.94 -11.55
C GLY A 111 -2.92 -14.88 -12.01
N ALA A 112 -3.36 -13.79 -12.65
CA ALA A 112 -2.42 -12.85 -13.27
C ALA A 112 -2.15 -11.56 -12.48
N ALA A 113 -3.09 -11.09 -11.65
CA ALA A 113 -2.97 -9.75 -11.05
C ALA A 113 -2.31 -9.71 -9.67
N ALA A 114 -2.52 -10.73 -8.83
CA ALA A 114 -2.07 -10.70 -7.42
C ALA A 114 -0.55 -10.94 -7.25
N TYR A 115 0.05 -11.76 -8.11
CA TYR A 115 1.49 -12.07 -8.01
C TYR A 115 2.38 -10.89 -8.45
N HIS A 116 1.90 -9.98 -9.29
CA HIS A 116 2.70 -8.84 -9.74
C HIS A 116 2.88 -7.77 -8.65
N VAL A 117 1.89 -7.59 -7.77
CA VAL A 117 1.96 -6.60 -6.68
C VAL A 117 2.87 -7.08 -5.54
N GLN A 118 2.86 -8.38 -5.22
CA GLN A 118 3.73 -8.93 -4.18
C GLN A 118 5.19 -9.07 -4.63
N GLN A 119 5.44 -9.34 -5.93
CA GLN A 119 6.79 -9.43 -6.46
C GLN A 119 7.48 -8.04 -6.54
N GLN A 120 6.76 -6.97 -6.85
CA GLN A 120 7.31 -5.60 -6.76
C GLN A 120 7.62 -5.20 -5.31
N HIS A 121 6.81 -5.63 -4.33
CA HIS A 121 7.07 -5.33 -2.92
C HIS A 121 8.30 -6.08 -2.37
N GLN A 122 8.55 -7.30 -2.83
CA GLN A 122 9.74 -8.08 -2.43
C GLN A 122 11.04 -7.57 -3.07
N GLN A 123 10.98 -7.00 -4.28
CA GLN A 123 12.15 -6.40 -4.92
C GLN A 123 12.54 -5.04 -4.30
N GLN A 124 11.60 -4.33 -3.65
CA GLN A 124 11.92 -3.14 -2.86
C GLN A 124 12.51 -3.47 -1.49
N GLN A 125 12.16 -4.61 -0.87
CA GLN A 125 12.73 -4.99 0.43
C GLN A 125 14.19 -5.47 0.32
N HIS A 126 14.62 -6.00 -0.84
CA HIS A 126 15.99 -6.45 -1.03
C HIS A 126 17.02 -5.31 -1.21
N ASN A 127 16.60 -4.04 -1.30
CA ASN A 127 17.52 -2.90 -1.45
C ASN A 127 17.75 -2.10 -0.15
N HIS A 128 17.13 -2.52 0.97
CA HIS A 128 17.21 -1.81 2.26
C HIS A 128 17.85 -2.62 3.39
N SER A 129 18.44 -3.78 3.11
CA SER A 129 19.09 -4.61 4.14
C SER A 129 20.63 -4.57 4.11
N ALA A 130 21.23 -3.51 3.54
CA ALA A 130 22.65 -3.23 3.75
C ALA A 130 22.83 -2.49 5.09
N ALA A 131 22.97 -3.31 6.13
CA ALA A 131 23.75 -3.13 7.36
C ALA A 131 24.12 -1.69 7.78
N MET A 132 23.49 -1.22 8.87
CA MET A 132 24.19 -0.40 9.86
C MET A 132 24.66 -1.33 10.98
N ASP A 133 25.87 -1.86 10.85
CA ASP A 133 26.59 -2.47 11.98
C ASP A 133 27.27 -1.33 12.75
N CYS A 134 26.66 -0.91 13.85
CA CYS A 134 27.32 -0.08 14.85
C CYS A 134 28.25 -0.98 15.69
N GLU A 135 29.56 -0.93 15.46
CA GLU A 135 30.53 -1.50 16.40
C GLU A 135 30.60 -0.67 17.70
N PRO A 136 30.73 -1.31 18.88
CA PRO A 136 31.05 -0.61 20.12
C PRO A 136 32.58 -0.44 20.24
N THR A 137 33.05 0.78 20.45
CA THR A 137 34.45 1.09 20.77
C THR A 137 34.84 0.48 22.13
N PRO A 138 35.95 -0.27 22.26
CA PRO A 138 36.47 -0.65 23.57
C PRO A 138 37.33 0.46 24.17
N ALA A 139 37.32 0.51 25.51
CA ALA A 139 38.04 1.44 26.39
C ALA A 139 39.57 1.30 26.35
#